data_AF-A0A060C346-F1
#
_entry.id   AF-A0A060C346-F1
#
_cell.length_a   1.000
_cell.length_b   1.000
_cell.length_c   1.000
_cell.angle_alpha   90.00
_cell.angle_beta   90.00
_cell.angle_gamma   90.00
#
_symmetry.space_group_name_H-M   'P 1'
#
loop_
_entity.id
_entity.type
_entity.pdbx_description
1 polymer ?
#
loop_
_entity_poly.entity_id
_entity_poly.type
_entity_poly.pdbx_seq_one_letter_code
_entity_poly.pdbx_strand_id
1 'polypeptide(L)'
;MQLPAAVENYRPIVSAYASEFGMSDYVDLVLAVMTQESSGEGLDPMQASEGAYNTKYPKTPNGITDPQYSIWCGIQELKAALDKAGCTSPYDMEHIKLALQGYNYGPGFITWAKSHGGYSEPNALQ
;
A
#
# COMPACT_ATOMS: atom_id res chain seq x y z
N MET A 1 2.83 -12.98 -13.86
CA MET A 1 3.26 -11.56 -13.88
C MET A 1 4.65 -11.53 -13.27
N GLN A 2 5.64 -10.94 -13.93
CA GLN A 2 7.00 -10.87 -13.40
C GLN A 2 7.20 -9.47 -12.79
N LEU A 3 7.61 -9.40 -11.53
CA LEU A 3 7.93 -8.12 -10.88
C LEU A 3 9.19 -7.52 -11.54
N PRO A 4 9.31 -6.18 -11.63
CA PRO A 4 10.56 -5.54 -12.02
C PRO A 4 11.70 -5.99 -11.10
N ALA A 5 12.90 -6.19 -11.65
CA ALA A 5 14.05 -6.64 -10.86
C ALA A 5 14.39 -5.68 -9.69
N ALA A 6 14.19 -4.38 -9.89
CA ALA A 6 14.37 -3.37 -8.85
C ALA A 6 13.43 -3.58 -7.65
N VAL A 7 12.17 -3.96 -7.91
CA VAL A 7 11.18 -4.27 -6.87
C VAL A 7 11.55 -5.55 -6.13
N GLU A 8 11.94 -6.58 -6.86
CA GLU A 8 12.28 -7.88 -6.27
C GLU A 8 13.48 -7.78 -5.30
N ASN A 9 14.41 -6.85 -5.54
CA ASN A 9 15.52 -6.56 -4.62
C ASN A 9 15.05 -6.08 -3.23
N TYR A 10 13.84 -5.52 -3.12
CA TYR A 10 13.25 -5.11 -1.84
C TYR A 10 12.54 -6.25 -1.12
N ARG A 11 12.36 -7.43 -1.71
CA ARG A 11 11.65 -8.55 -1.07
C ARG A 11 12.17 -8.88 0.34
N PRO A 12 13.50 -8.92 0.61
CA PRO A 12 13.98 -9.22 1.97
C PRO A 12 13.52 -8.21 3.01
N ILE A 13 13.60 -6.91 2.70
CA ILE A 13 13.20 -5.86 3.65
C ILE A 13 11.68 -5.74 3.77
N VAL A 14 10.96 -5.89 2.66
CA VAL A 14 9.50 -5.97 2.67
C VAL A 14 9.05 -7.14 3.54
N SER A 15 9.67 -8.31 3.41
CA SER A 15 9.33 -9.49 4.22
C SER A 15 9.58 -9.26 5.71
N ALA A 16 10.67 -8.59 6.06
CA ALA A 16 11.00 -8.27 7.45
C ALA A 16 9.93 -7.35 8.08
N TYR A 17 9.63 -6.21 7.45
CA TYR A 17 8.63 -5.27 7.97
C TYR A 17 7.21 -5.82 7.87
N ALA A 18 6.88 -6.57 6.81
CA ALA A 18 5.59 -7.25 6.71
C ALA A 18 5.42 -8.22 7.90
N SER A 19 6.45 -8.98 8.26
CA SER A 19 6.40 -9.84 9.44
C SER A 19 6.21 -9.05 10.75
N GLU A 20 6.88 -7.91 10.90
CA GLU A 20 6.73 -7.04 12.08
C GLU A 20 5.28 -6.56 12.27
N PHE A 21 4.58 -6.29 11.16
CA PHE A 21 3.21 -5.78 11.18
C PHE A 21 2.12 -6.85 11.05
N GLY A 22 2.47 -8.13 11.06
CA GLY A 22 1.51 -9.23 10.88
C GLY A 22 0.96 -9.35 9.45
N MET A 23 1.73 -8.90 8.47
CA MET A 23 1.42 -8.83 7.04
C MET A 23 2.23 -9.84 6.21
N SER A 24 2.81 -10.88 6.83
CA SER A 24 3.67 -11.86 6.14
C SER A 24 3.02 -12.50 4.91
N ASP A 25 1.72 -12.76 4.96
CA ASP A 25 0.97 -13.37 3.85
C ASP A 25 0.69 -12.39 2.69
N TYR A 26 1.01 -11.10 2.87
CA TYR A 26 0.76 -10.02 1.92
C TYR A 26 2.03 -9.48 1.25
N VAL A 27 3.20 -10.14 1.42
CA VAL A 27 4.48 -9.68 0.85
C VAL A 27 4.39 -9.43 -0.66
N ASP A 28 3.78 -10.34 -1.42
CA ASP A 28 3.62 -10.16 -2.86
C ASP A 28 2.66 -9.01 -3.21
N LEU A 29 1.64 -8.77 -2.40
CA LEU A 29 0.76 -7.62 -2.56
C LEU A 29 1.51 -6.31 -2.31
N VAL A 30 2.36 -6.24 -1.28
CA VAL A 30 3.20 -5.07 -1.00
C VAL A 30 4.13 -4.77 -2.18
N LEU A 31 4.79 -5.81 -2.74
CA LEU A 31 5.67 -5.64 -3.89
C LEU A 31 4.89 -5.24 -5.16
N ALA A 32 3.66 -5.70 -5.33
CA ALA A 32 2.78 -5.25 -6.41
C ALA A 32 2.40 -3.77 -6.25
N VAL A 33 2.10 -3.32 -5.03
CA VAL A 33 1.87 -1.89 -4.74
C VAL A 33 3.12 -1.07 -5.06
N MET A 34 4.29 -1.47 -4.57
CA MET A 34 5.57 -0.81 -4.90
C MET A 34 5.79 -0.71 -6.42
N THR A 35 5.43 -1.76 -7.16
CA THR A 35 5.54 -1.76 -8.62
C THR A 35 4.67 -0.67 -9.24
N GLN A 36 3.44 -0.54 -8.78
CA GLN A 36 2.48 0.46 -9.25
C GLN A 36 2.88 1.89 -8.87
N GLU A 37 3.45 2.09 -7.68
CA GLU A 37 3.81 3.41 -7.17
C GLU A 37 5.09 3.98 -7.80
N SER A 38 6.14 3.17 -7.93
CA SER A 38 7.42 3.65 -8.44
C SER A 38 8.22 2.64 -9.26
N SER A 39 7.73 1.41 -9.44
CA SER A 39 8.54 0.31 -9.98
C SER A 39 9.83 0.05 -9.19
N GLY A 40 9.85 0.39 -7.89
CA GLY A 40 11.01 0.27 -7.02
C GLY A 40 12.07 1.36 -7.23
N GLU A 41 11.75 2.40 -8.00
CA GLU A 41 12.64 3.52 -8.28
C GLU A 41 12.52 4.63 -7.21
N GLY A 42 13.55 5.48 -7.16
CA GLY A 42 13.59 6.64 -6.28
C GLY A 42 13.91 6.31 -4.81
N LEU A 43 13.69 7.29 -3.94
CA LEU A 43 13.93 7.16 -2.49
C LEU A 43 12.65 6.94 -1.68
N ASP A 44 11.49 7.07 -2.34
CA ASP A 44 10.17 6.79 -1.78
C ASP A 44 9.46 5.71 -2.61
N PRO A 45 9.96 4.46 -2.61
CA PRO A 45 9.46 3.40 -3.48
C PRO A 45 8.00 2.98 -3.25
N MET A 46 7.45 3.27 -2.08
CA MET A 46 6.02 3.05 -1.78
C MET A 46 5.17 4.31 -1.94
N GLN A 47 5.75 5.43 -2.39
CA GLN A 47 5.12 6.77 -2.44
C GLN A 47 4.37 7.12 -1.14
N ALA A 48 4.98 6.81 0.00
CA ALA A 48 4.37 6.92 1.32
C ALA A 48 4.56 8.30 1.97
N SER A 49 5.20 9.26 1.29
CA SER A 49 5.53 10.58 1.86
C SER A 49 4.32 11.34 2.38
N GLU A 50 3.20 11.32 1.67
CA GLU A 50 1.98 12.05 2.04
C GLU A 50 1.11 11.30 3.07
N GLY A 51 1.50 10.06 3.40
CA GLY A 51 0.78 9.16 4.30
C GLY A 51 0.68 9.66 5.75
N ALA A 52 -0.26 9.08 6.50
CA ALA A 52 -0.42 9.29 7.92
C ALA A 52 0.78 8.76 8.73
N TYR A 53 1.33 7.59 8.35
CA TYR A 53 2.45 6.96 9.06
C TYR A 53 3.81 7.60 8.80
N ASN A 54 3.92 8.53 7.85
CA ASN A 54 5.10 9.36 7.73
C ASN A 54 5.11 10.43 8.85
N THR A 55 5.95 10.24 9.87
CA THR A 55 6.14 11.19 10.97
C THR A 55 7.55 11.82 10.98
N LYS A 56 8.42 11.45 10.05
CA LYS A 56 9.85 11.84 10.04
C LYS A 56 10.21 12.82 8.92
N TYR A 57 9.60 12.67 7.74
CA TYR A 57 9.92 13.46 6.54
C TYR A 57 8.77 14.41 6.17
N PRO A 58 9.00 15.44 5.33
CA PRO A 58 7.94 16.30 4.82
C PRO A 58 6.82 15.50 4.15
N LYS A 59 5.57 15.90 4.41
CA LYS A 59 4.38 15.33 3.76
C LYS A 59 4.10 16.02 2.44
N THR A 60 5.03 15.84 1.51
CA THR A 60 4.97 16.33 0.13
C THR A 60 5.40 15.21 -0.80
N PRO A 61 5.02 15.23 -2.10
CA PRO A 61 5.46 14.22 -3.05
C PRO A 61 6.99 14.02 -3.01
N ASN A 62 7.44 12.77 -2.89
CA ASN A 62 8.85 12.38 -2.77
C ASN A 62 9.62 13.05 -1.60
N GLY A 63 8.92 13.40 -0.50
CA GLY A 63 9.52 13.99 0.69
C GLY A 63 10.37 13.02 1.52
N ILE A 64 10.07 11.71 1.46
CA ILE A 64 10.88 10.65 2.07
C ILE A 64 12.15 10.44 1.23
N THR A 65 13.30 10.51 1.89
CA THR A 65 14.62 10.27 1.26
C THR A 65 15.29 8.98 1.76
N ASP A 66 14.52 8.07 2.35
CA ASP A 66 14.97 6.82 2.94
C ASP A 66 14.05 5.68 2.45
N PRO A 67 14.52 4.84 1.51
CA PRO A 67 13.71 3.77 0.94
C PRO A 67 13.19 2.77 1.97
N GLN A 68 13.96 2.48 3.02
CA GLN A 68 13.54 1.52 4.05
C GLN A 68 12.39 2.09 4.86
N TYR A 69 12.46 3.39 5.17
CA TYR A 69 11.41 4.10 5.88
C TYR A 69 10.15 4.25 5.02
N SER A 70 10.29 4.50 3.71
CA SER A 70 9.17 4.48 2.76
C SER A 70 8.43 3.13 2.80
N ILE A 71 9.17 2.02 2.80
CA ILE A 71 8.59 0.66 2.89
C ILE A 71 7.88 0.46 4.24
N TRP A 72 8.51 0.88 5.33
CA TRP A 72 7.92 0.79 6.68
C TRP A 72 6.60 1.57 6.80
N CYS A 73 6.53 2.79 6.24
CA CYS A 73 5.29 3.57 6.19
C CYS A 73 4.26 2.91 5.26
N GLY A 74 4.65 2.56 4.03
CA GLY A 74 3.76 2.01 3.01
C GLY A 74 3.08 0.71 3.43
N ILE A 75 3.78 -0.19 4.13
CA ILE A 75 3.15 -1.43 4.64
C ILE A 75 2.06 -1.12 5.66
N GLN A 76 2.25 -0.13 6.53
CA GLN A 76 1.24 0.25 7.52
C GLN A 76 0.04 0.97 6.88
N GLU A 77 0.27 1.82 5.87
CA GLU A 77 -0.81 2.41 5.08
C GLU A 77 -1.64 1.32 4.41
N LEU A 78 -0.99 0.34 3.76
CA LEU A 78 -1.68 -0.78 3.12
C LEU A 78 -2.44 -1.64 4.14
N LYS A 79 -1.84 -1.94 5.29
CA LYS A 79 -2.50 -2.67 6.37
C LYS A 79 -3.75 -1.92 6.84
N ALA A 80 -3.63 -0.61 7.10
CA ALA A 80 -4.77 0.20 7.53
C ALA A 80 -5.89 0.21 6.48
N ALA A 81 -5.54 0.25 5.19
CA ALA A 81 -6.49 0.14 4.10
C ALA A 81 -7.19 -1.23 4.06
N LEU A 82 -6.44 -2.33 4.22
CA LEU A 82 -6.98 -3.70 4.26
C LEU A 82 -7.92 -3.91 5.45
N ASP A 83 -7.52 -3.47 6.64
CA ASP A 83 -8.33 -3.54 7.86
C ASP A 83 -9.64 -2.75 7.67
N LYS A 84 -9.55 -1.56 7.10
CA LYS A 84 -10.71 -0.69 6.86
C LYS A 84 -11.65 -1.24 5.79
N ALA A 85 -11.09 -1.84 4.74
CA ALA A 85 -11.86 -2.57 3.74
C ALA A 85 -12.58 -3.76 4.37
N GLY A 86 -12.00 -4.39 5.39
CA GLY A 86 -12.53 -5.60 6.03
C GLY A 86 -11.96 -6.87 5.40
N CYS A 87 -10.75 -6.78 4.84
CA CYS A 87 -10.06 -7.91 4.24
C CYS A 87 -9.77 -8.99 5.29
N THR A 88 -10.17 -10.22 4.99
CA THR A 88 -10.06 -11.35 5.95
C THR A 88 -8.95 -12.34 5.61
N SER A 89 -8.43 -12.30 4.38
CA SER A 89 -7.36 -13.18 3.91
C SER A 89 -6.63 -12.57 2.71
N PRO A 90 -5.40 -13.01 2.37
CA PRO A 90 -4.70 -12.57 1.16
C PRO A 90 -5.40 -12.99 -0.15
N TYR A 91 -6.46 -13.79 -0.08
CA TYR A 91 -7.26 -14.24 -1.21
C TYR A 91 -8.61 -13.50 -1.33
N ASP A 92 -8.87 -12.56 -0.41
CA ASP A 92 -10.09 -11.74 -0.38
C ASP A 92 -10.03 -10.62 -1.43
N MET A 93 -10.08 -11.03 -2.70
CA MET A 93 -9.84 -10.14 -3.84
C MET A 93 -10.81 -8.96 -3.92
N GLU A 94 -12.02 -9.10 -3.39
CA GLU A 94 -13.01 -8.03 -3.35
C GLU A 94 -12.56 -6.90 -2.42
N HIS A 95 -12.21 -7.23 -1.17
CA HIS A 95 -11.75 -6.24 -0.20
C HIS A 95 -10.33 -5.75 -0.49
N ILE A 96 -9.47 -6.58 -1.09
CA ILE A 96 -8.14 -6.14 -1.55
C ILE A 96 -8.28 -5.05 -2.62
N LYS A 97 -9.18 -5.19 -3.60
CA LYS A 97 -9.41 -4.13 -4.61
C LYS A 97 -9.87 -2.83 -3.95
N LEU A 98 -10.78 -2.91 -2.98
CA LEU A 98 -11.23 -1.74 -2.23
C LEU A 98 -10.09 -1.08 -1.44
N ALA A 99 -9.25 -1.90 -0.79
CA ALA A 99 -8.10 -1.44 -0.04
C ALA A 99 -7.06 -0.74 -0.92
N LEU A 100 -6.75 -1.31 -2.09
CA LEU A 100 -5.81 -0.71 -3.05
C LEU A 100 -6.30 0.66 -3.54
N GLN A 101 -7.60 0.82 -3.79
CA GLN A 101 -8.15 2.14 -4.10
C GLN A 101 -8.04 3.10 -2.91
N GLY A 102 -8.29 2.61 -1.69
CA GLY A 102 -8.08 3.41 -0.48
C GLY A 102 -6.62 3.78 -0.21
N TYR A 103 -5.66 2.98 -0.69
CA TYR A 103 -4.24 3.32 -0.62
C TYR A 103 -3.93 4.52 -1.53
N ASN A 104 -4.47 4.52 -2.75
CA ASN A 104 -4.24 5.58 -3.73
C ASN A 104 -5.02 6.89 -3.43
N TYR A 105 -6.30 6.79 -3.09
CA TYR A 105 -7.17 7.95 -2.82
C TYR A 105 -7.18 8.38 -1.35
N GLY A 106 -6.48 7.64 -0.49
CA GLY A 106 -6.48 7.82 0.94
C GLY A 106 -7.66 7.15 1.66
N PRO A 107 -7.56 7.02 3.00
CA PRO A 107 -8.46 6.18 3.78
C PRO A 107 -9.92 6.66 3.76
N GLY A 108 -10.19 7.93 3.44
CA GLY A 108 -11.55 8.46 3.32
C GLY A 108 -12.39 7.75 2.26
N PHE A 109 -11.77 7.32 1.16
CA PHE A 109 -12.43 6.63 0.06
C PHE A 109 -13.08 5.31 0.50
N ILE A 110 -12.42 4.52 1.34
CA ILE A 110 -12.96 3.24 1.80
C ILE A 110 -14.26 3.42 2.59
N THR A 111 -14.33 4.44 3.45
CA THR A 111 -15.56 4.76 4.20
C THR A 111 -16.69 5.14 3.25
N TRP A 112 -16.38 5.99 2.27
CA TRP A 112 -17.34 6.42 1.27
C TRP A 112 -17.84 5.24 0.42
N ALA A 113 -16.96 4.40 -0.10
CA ALA A 113 -17.34 3.25 -0.93
C ALA A 113 -18.21 2.26 -0.13
N LYS A 114 -17.87 1.96 1.13
CA LYS A 114 -18.69 1.10 1.99
C LYS A 114 -20.10 1.67 2.24
N SER A 115 -20.26 2.99 2.34
CA SER A 115 -21.59 3.60 2.47
C SER A 115 -22.39 3.63 1.15
N HIS A 116 -21.77 3.26 0.02
CA HIS A 116 -22.35 3.25 -1.32
C HIS A 116 -22.31 1.85 -1.98
N GLY A 117 -22.36 0.79 -1.18
CA GLY A 117 -22.46 -0.60 -1.67
C GLY A 117 -21.14 -1.33 -1.88
N GLY A 118 -20.01 -0.78 -1.41
CA GLY A 118 -18.68 -1.38 -1.53
C GLY A 118 -17.94 -0.97 -2.80
N TYR A 119 -16.94 -1.77 -3.19
CA TYR A 119 -16.22 -1.56 -4.44
C TYR A 119 -17.13 -1.89 -5.63
N SER A 120 -17.24 -0.96 -6.57
CA SER A 120 -17.80 -1.18 -7.90
C SER A 120 -16.96 -0.41 -8.91
N GLU A 121 -16.86 -0.89 -10.16
CA GLU A 121 -16.18 -0.14 -11.24
C GLU A 121 -16.67 1.32 -11.35
N PRO A 122 -17.99 1.62 -11.25
CA PRO A 122 -18.48 2.99 -11.23
C PRO A 122 -18.02 3.85 -10.04
N ASN A 123 -17.81 3.24 -8.87
CA ASN A 123 -17.30 3.94 -7.68
C ASN A 123 -15.77 4.16 -7.74
N ALA A 124 -15.07 3.43 -8.61
CA ALA A 124 -13.62 3.46 -8.80
C ALA A 124 -13.14 4.47 -9.86
N LEU A 125 -14.07 5.10 -10.59
CA LEU A 125 -13.81 6.05 -11.69
C LEU A 125 -14.22 7.50 -11.35
N GLN A 126 -14.69 7.75 -10.13
CA GLN A 126 -15.06 9.09 -9.63
C GLN A 126 -13.89 9.72 -8.90
#